data_AF-E4TI11-F1
#
_entry.id   AF-E4TI11-F1
#
_cell.length_a   1.000
_cell.length_b   1.000
_cell.length_c   1.000
_cell.angle_alpha   90.00
_cell.angle_beta   90.00
_cell.angle_gamma   90.00
#
_symmetry.space_group_name_H-M   'P 1'
#
loop_
_entity.id
_entity.type
_entity.pdbx_description
1 polymer ?
#
loop_
_entity_poly.entity_id
_entity_poly.type
_entity_poly.pdbx_seq_one_letter_code
_entity_poly.pdbx_strand_id
1 'polypeptide(L)'
;MIKFLTFVLLAYLAYKLFTRSSKNSEVESKSSDSSNNPVELVKDPTCGTFVEKTTNFKVKYYDNIYYFCSEDCRQKFIEKMKSEG
;
A
#
# COMPACT_ATOMS: atom_id res chain seq x y z
N MET A 1 16.87 12.10 -49.08
CA MET A 1 15.70 11.27 -48.74
C MET A 1 15.88 10.42 -47.46
N ILE A 2 17.11 10.19 -46.98
CA ILE A 2 17.42 9.41 -45.75
C ILE A 2 17.08 10.14 -44.43
N LYS A 3 17.01 11.48 -44.45
CA LYS A 3 16.74 12.32 -43.25
C LYS A 3 15.37 12.05 -42.61
N PHE A 4 14.35 11.68 -43.39
CA PHE A 4 13.05 11.31 -42.83
C PHE A 4 13.09 9.98 -42.07
N LEU A 5 13.92 9.03 -42.54
CA LEU A 5 14.10 7.73 -41.90
C LEU A 5 14.73 7.87 -40.50
N THR A 6 15.68 8.81 -40.37
CA THR A 6 16.30 9.12 -39.07
C THR A 6 15.30 9.76 -38.11
N PHE A 7 14.42 10.65 -38.58
CA PHE A 7 13.39 11.26 -37.74
C PHE A 7 12.36 10.22 -37.25
N VAL A 8 11.92 9.30 -38.11
CA VAL A 8 10.99 8.23 -37.73
C VAL A 8 11.62 7.27 -36.73
N LEU A 9 12.89 6.90 -36.94
CA LEU A 9 13.63 6.04 -36.01
C LEU A 9 13.82 6.72 -34.65
N LEU A 10 14.19 8.00 -34.62
CA LEU A 10 14.32 8.77 -33.38
C LEU A 10 12.99 8.94 -32.65
N ALA A 11 11.90 9.22 -33.37
CA ALA A 11 10.56 9.31 -32.80
C ALA A 11 10.09 7.97 -32.20
N TYR A 12 10.40 6.85 -32.88
CA TYR A 12 10.10 5.51 -32.39
C TYR A 12 10.90 5.15 -31.13
N LEU A 13 12.19 5.48 -31.08
CA LEU A 13 13.02 5.27 -29.89
C LEU A 13 12.54 6.14 -28.72
N ALA A 14 12.16 7.39 -28.96
CA ALA A 14 11.57 8.27 -27.94
C ALA A 14 10.23 7.72 -27.43
N TYR A 15 9.35 7.27 -28.32
CA TYR A 15 8.09 6.64 -27.96
C TYR A 15 8.30 5.37 -27.11
N LYS A 16 9.29 4.54 -27.47
CA LYS A 16 9.63 3.33 -26.71
C LYS A 16 10.25 3.62 -25.35
N LEU A 17 11.04 4.69 -25.22
CA LEU A 17 11.59 5.13 -23.94
C LEU A 17 10.49 5.73 -23.04
N PHE A 18 9.61 6.55 -23.60
CA PHE A 18 8.50 7.15 -22.87
C PHE A 18 7.50 6.09 -22.36
N THR A 19 7.17 5.09 -23.18
CA THR A 19 6.27 3.99 -22.80
C THR A 19 6.92 2.93 -21.89
N ARG A 20 8.25 2.88 -21.80
CA ARG A 20 8.97 1.99 -20.88
C ARG A 20 9.19 2.61 -19.48
N SER A 21 8.95 3.92 -19.33
CA SER A 21 9.15 4.67 -18.08
C SER A 21 7.87 4.86 -17.26
N SER A 22 6.83 4.05 -17.48
CA SER A 22 5.66 3.90 -16.59
C SER A 22 5.62 2.53 -15.91
N LYS A 23 6.81 2.02 -15.57
CA LYS A 23 6.99 0.93 -14.60
C LYS A 23 7.99 1.38 -13.52
N ASN A 24 7.69 2.54 -12.94
CA ASN A 24 8.07 2.89 -11.57
C ASN A 24 6.82 2.50 -10.77
N SER A 25 6.71 1.34 -10.11
CA SER A 25 7.70 0.72 -9.21
C SER A 25 8.31 1.71 -8.25
N GLU A 26 7.43 2.47 -7.59
CA GLU A 26 7.66 2.88 -6.21
C GLU A 26 6.48 2.40 -5.36
N VAL A 27 6.42 1.09 -5.16
CA VAL A 27 6.01 0.51 -3.87
C VAL A 27 7.05 -0.56 -3.57
N GLU A 28 8.25 -0.09 -3.24
CA GLU A 28 9.21 -0.85 -2.45
C GLU A 28 8.69 -0.86 -0.99
N SER A 29 7.61 -1.59 -0.76
CA SER A 29 7.30 -2.10 0.57
C SER A 29 8.08 -3.40 0.74
N LYS A 30 9.26 -3.28 1.34
CA LYS A 30 9.93 -4.40 2.00
C LYS A 30 8.99 -5.02 3.04
N SER A 31 8.41 -6.15 2.69
CA SER A 31 8.01 -7.23 3.61
C SER A 31 7.72 -8.46 2.74
N SER A 32 8.71 -9.30 2.45
CA SER A 32 8.87 -10.59 3.16
C SER A 32 7.51 -11.24 3.46
N ASP A 33 6.91 -11.96 2.51
CA ASP A 33 7.05 -13.42 2.44
C ASP A 33 6.30 -13.97 1.22
N SER A 34 6.98 -14.78 0.41
CA SER A 34 6.35 -15.61 -0.62
C SER A 34 5.73 -16.85 0.01
N SER A 35 4.75 -16.62 0.88
CA SER A 35 3.84 -17.65 1.36
C SER A 35 2.55 -17.51 0.57
N ASN A 36 2.16 -18.54 -0.18
CA ASN A 36 0.82 -18.68 -0.77
C ASN A 36 -0.24 -18.91 0.34
N ASN A 37 -0.24 -18.07 1.39
CA ASN A 37 -1.26 -18.07 2.43
C ASN A 37 -2.21 -16.89 2.17
N PRO A 38 -3.53 -17.10 2.27
CA PRO A 38 -4.48 -15.99 2.22
C PRO A 38 -4.20 -15.06 3.40
N VAL A 39 -3.66 -13.88 3.10
CA VAL A 39 -3.45 -12.83 4.09
C VAL A 39 -4.83 -12.23 4.40
N GLU A 40 -5.36 -12.52 5.59
CA GLU A 40 -6.62 -11.91 6.06
C GLU A 40 -6.38 -10.42 6.33
N LEU A 41 -6.89 -9.58 5.42
CA LEU A 41 -6.91 -8.14 5.57
C LEU A 41 -8.18 -7.69 6.31
N VAL A 42 -7.99 -6.87 7.32
CA VAL A 42 -9.05 -6.27 8.14
C VAL A 42 -8.96 -4.74 8.06
N LYS A 43 -10.08 -4.05 8.23
CA LYS A 43 -10.13 -2.59 8.11
C LYS A 43 -9.83 -1.92 9.45
N ASP A 44 -8.89 -0.99 9.47
CA ASP A 44 -8.60 -0.14 10.62
C ASP A 44 -9.78 0.83 10.86
N PRO A 45 -10.38 0.86 12.07
CA PRO A 45 -11.53 1.71 12.38
C PRO A 45 -11.17 3.21 12.51
N THR A 46 -9.90 3.56 12.57
CA THR A 46 -9.40 4.94 12.78
C THR A 46 -9.14 5.64 11.46
N CYS A 47 -8.34 5.03 10.59
CA CYS A 47 -7.96 5.62 9.30
C CYS A 47 -8.66 4.98 8.09
N GLY A 48 -9.29 3.81 8.26
CA GLY A 48 -9.93 3.07 7.18
C GLY A 48 -8.97 2.26 6.29
N THR A 49 -7.68 2.22 6.64
CA THR A 49 -6.66 1.46 5.91
C THR A 49 -6.83 -0.04 6.13
N PHE A 50 -6.58 -0.85 5.11
CA PHE A 50 -6.55 -2.31 5.25
C PHE A 50 -5.22 -2.77 5.84
N VAL A 51 -5.30 -3.56 6.90
CA VAL A 51 -4.14 -4.06 7.64
C VAL A 51 -4.24 -5.56 7.78
N GLU A 52 -3.10 -6.23 7.85
CA GLU A 52 -3.07 -7.67 8.05
C GLU A 52 -3.49 -8.00 9.49
N LYS A 53 -4.31 -9.05 9.65
CA LYS A 53 -4.70 -9.57 10.98
C LYS A 53 -3.52 -10.08 11.81
N THR A 54 -2.40 -10.35 11.14
CA THR A 54 -1.08 -10.70 11.71
C THR A 54 -0.37 -9.51 12.35
N THR A 55 -0.88 -8.27 12.19
CA THR A 55 -0.26 -7.08 12.77
C THR A 55 -0.12 -7.19 14.30
N ASN A 56 0.98 -6.67 14.81
CA ASN A 56 1.23 -6.57 16.26
C ASN A 56 0.39 -5.46 16.90
N PHE A 57 -0.11 -4.50 16.11
CA PHE A 57 -0.90 -3.37 16.60
C PHE A 57 -2.39 -3.76 16.68
N LYS A 58 -2.79 -4.36 17.79
CA LYS A 58 -4.18 -4.75 18.06
C LYS A 58 -4.64 -4.31 19.44
N VAL A 59 -5.93 -4.01 19.58
CA VAL A 59 -6.59 -3.67 20.84
C VAL A 59 -7.82 -4.55 21.01
N LYS A 60 -7.95 -5.16 22.18
CA LYS A 60 -9.18 -5.82 22.59
C LYS A 60 -10.07 -4.79 23.28
N TYR A 61 -11.27 -4.59 22.75
CA TYR A 61 -12.27 -3.70 23.34
C TYR A 61 -13.61 -4.42 23.41
N TYR A 62 -14.16 -4.55 24.62
CA TYR A 62 -15.24 -5.49 24.94
C TYR A 62 -14.93 -6.91 24.42
N ASP A 63 -15.80 -7.45 23.58
CA ASP A 63 -15.67 -8.79 22.98
C ASP A 63 -15.05 -8.77 21.58
N ASN A 64 -14.63 -7.59 21.09
CA ASN A 64 -14.07 -7.43 19.74
C ASN A 64 -12.57 -7.12 19.77
N ILE A 65 -11.83 -7.65 18.80
CA ILE A 65 -10.41 -7.33 18.57
C ILE A 65 -10.32 -6.42 17.36
N TYR A 66 -9.78 -5.23 17.58
CA TYR A 66 -9.52 -4.24 16.53
C TYR A 66 -8.05 -4.25 16.17
N TYR A 67 -7.76 -4.07 14.88
CA TYR A 67 -6.42 -4.10 14.31
C TYR A 67 -6.10 -2.74 13.68
N PHE A 68 -4.85 -2.30 13.83
CA PHE A 68 -4.43 -0.95 13.44
C PHE A 68 -3.19 -0.99 12.55
N CYS A 69 -3.04 0.04 11.72
CA CYS A 69 -1.87 0.15 10.84
C CYS A 69 -0.63 0.62 11.59
N SER A 70 -0.82 1.36 12.68
CA SER A 70 0.24 1.97 13.46
C SER A 70 -0.15 2.14 14.92
N GLU A 71 0.83 2.40 15.78
CA GLU A 71 0.61 2.72 17.18
C GLU A 71 -0.23 4.00 17.37
N ASP A 72 -0.06 5.00 16.50
CA ASP A 72 -0.82 6.25 16.54
C ASP A 72 -2.33 6.02 16.32
N CYS A 73 -2.69 5.17 15.35
CA CYS A 73 -4.10 4.79 15.12
C CYS A 73 -4.68 4.03 16.30
N ARG A 74 -3.88 3.13 16.90
CA ARG A 74 -4.26 2.43 18.13
C ARG A 74 -4.51 3.40 19.29
N GLN A 75 -3.64 4.37 19.49
CA GLN A 75 -3.76 5.34 20.58
C GLN A 75 -5.00 6.23 20.42
N LYS A 76 -5.22 6.76 19.21
CA LYS A 76 -6.43 7.53 18.87
C LYS A 76 -7.72 6.73 19.11
N PHE A 77 -7.71 5.45 18.77
CA PHE A 77 -8.83 4.57 19.04
C PHE A 77 -9.10 4.42 20.55
N ILE A 78 -8.06 4.19 21.36
CA ILE A 78 -8.18 4.08 22.82
C ILE A 78 -8.72 5.39 23.42
N GLU A 79 -8.22 6.53 22.98
CA GLU A 79 -8.68 7.85 23.43
C GLU A 79 -10.15 8.09 23.09
N LYS A 80 -10.56 7.76 21.86
CA LYS A 80 -11.95 7.85 21.44
C LYS A 80 -12.85 6.95 22.29
N MET A 81 -12.46 5.69 22.49
CA MET A 81 -13.23 4.74 23.30
C MET A 81 -13.32 5.14 24.78
N LYS A 82 -12.28 5.79 25.32
CA LYS A 82 -12.30 6.34 26.68
C LYS A 82 -13.26 7.53 26.83
N SER A 83 -13.48 8.30 25.77
CA SER A 83 -14.42 9.44 25.79
C SER A 83 -15.89 9.06 25.59
N GLU A 84 -16.13 7.87 25.03
CA GLU A 84 -17.48 7.36 24.74
C GLU A 84 -18.05 6.45 25.85
N GLY A 85 -17.24 6.08 26.85
CA GLY A 85 -17.65 5.31 28.04
C GLY A 85 -17.80 6.18 29.29
#